data_AF-A0A358TWK9-F1
#
_entry.id   AF-A0A358TWK9-F1
#
_cell.length_a   1.000
_cell.length_b   1.000
_cell.length_c   1.000
_cell.angle_alpha   90.00
_cell.angle_beta   90.00
_cell.angle_gamma   90.00
#
_symmetry.space_group_name_H-M   'P 1'
#
loop_
_entity.id
_entity.type
_entity.pdbx_description
1 polymer ?
#
loop_
_entity_poly.entity_id
_entity_poly.type
_entity_poly.pdbx_seq_one_letter_code
_entity_poly.pdbx_strand_id
1 'polypeptide(L)'
;MLKRKLTPILSLLLISGLLATGCGQAAQPATTPPAAPPVTAVPTPAEDPAKVIKGAVETYFNAMGSTVKNSYKIAEKDLKDELDKNPDKYVVLDVRKADAYAQGHIKGAINVPYGPEIAKNLDSIRAIAKDKTLIVACYTGQTAGQTDSLLNVAGIKTLSLNSGMGGSSTAGFETRGWLGQKYPTVTEATAMPTVPAIASKSKAIDEAVQKYFYEMPKDSYKIDLPVMKEALA
;
A
#
# COMPACT_ATOMS: atom_id res chain seq x y z
N MET A 1 -34.11 46.39 3.85
CA MET A 1 -33.90 46.78 2.43
C MET A 1 -32.97 45.72 1.84
N LEU A 2 -33.22 44.92 0.80
CA LEU A 2 -34.15 44.94 -0.32
C LEU A 2 -34.29 43.46 -0.80
N LYS A 3 -35.50 43.03 -1.14
CA LYS A 3 -35.84 41.69 -1.68
C LYS A 3 -35.55 41.59 -3.19
N ARG A 4 -35.29 40.38 -3.71
CA ARG A 4 -35.66 39.83 -5.06
C ARG A 4 -35.06 38.41 -5.17
N LYS A 5 -35.78 37.28 -5.14
CA LYS A 5 -36.82 36.68 -6.02
C LYS A 5 -36.44 36.63 -7.52
N LEU A 6 -36.26 35.43 -8.10
CA LEU A 6 -37.21 34.74 -9.00
C LEU A 6 -36.66 33.38 -9.51
N THR A 7 -37.57 32.43 -9.72
CA THR A 7 -37.39 31.01 -10.07
C THR A 7 -37.71 30.74 -11.58
N PRO A 8 -37.83 29.49 -12.08
CA PRO A 8 -37.18 28.97 -13.30
C PRO A 8 -38.02 29.07 -14.60
N ILE A 9 -37.44 28.72 -15.76
CA ILE A 9 -38.17 28.56 -17.03
C ILE A 9 -38.07 27.12 -17.53
N LEU A 10 -39.22 26.47 -17.53
CA LEU A 10 -39.58 25.25 -18.24
C LEU A 10 -40.23 25.68 -19.57
N SER A 11 -39.80 25.12 -20.70
CA SER A 11 -40.50 25.25 -21.98
C SER A 11 -40.71 23.87 -22.61
N LEU A 12 -41.99 23.59 -22.83
CA LEU A 12 -42.64 22.41 -23.42
C LEU A 12 -43.05 22.75 -24.88
N LEU A 13 -43.47 21.72 -25.64
CA LEU A 13 -44.30 21.71 -26.87
C LEU A 13 -43.48 21.49 -28.17
N LEU A 14 -43.90 20.68 -29.16
CA LEU A 14 -45.23 20.17 -29.52
C LEU A 14 -45.13 18.91 -30.40
N ILE A 15 -46.19 18.12 -30.33
CA ILE A 15 -46.50 16.85 -31.00
C ILE A 15 -46.99 17.09 -32.44
N SER A 16 -46.78 16.14 -33.36
CA SER A 16 -47.75 15.83 -34.43
C SER A 16 -47.56 14.39 -34.91
N GLY A 17 -48.59 13.57 -34.66
CA GLY A 17 -48.68 12.20 -35.13
C GLY A 17 -49.38 12.07 -36.48
N LEU A 18 -49.26 10.89 -37.08
CA LEU A 18 -50.13 10.43 -38.15
C LEU A 18 -50.49 8.96 -37.86
N LEU A 19 -51.77 8.74 -37.61
CA LEU A 19 -52.42 7.43 -37.49
C LEU A 19 -52.97 7.02 -38.85
N ALA A 20 -52.87 5.74 -39.20
CA ALA A 20 -53.94 4.99 -39.87
C ALA A 20 -53.65 3.48 -39.82
N THR A 21 -54.54 2.75 -39.12
CA THR A 21 -55.20 1.47 -39.50
C THR A 21 -54.38 0.39 -40.20
N GLY A 22 -54.33 -0.88 -39.77
CA GLY A 22 -55.29 -1.71 -39.06
C GLY A 22 -55.17 -3.16 -39.58
N CYS A 23 -55.90 -4.08 -38.94
CA CYS A 23 -56.11 -5.51 -39.22
C CYS A 23 -55.07 -6.49 -38.65
N GLY A 24 -55.59 -7.37 -37.77
CA GLY A 24 -54.82 -8.35 -37.03
C GLY A 24 -54.44 -9.59 -37.81
N GLN A 25 -53.44 -10.29 -37.27
CA GLN A 25 -53.15 -11.68 -37.57
C GLN A 25 -52.71 -12.35 -36.27
N ALA A 26 -53.29 -13.53 -36.01
CA ALA A 26 -53.03 -14.38 -34.87
C ALA A 26 -51.54 -14.74 -34.73
N ALA A 27 -51.13 -14.98 -33.48
CA ALA A 27 -49.79 -15.34 -33.06
C ALA A 27 -49.19 -16.50 -33.87
N GLN A 28 -47.98 -16.30 -34.39
CA GLN A 28 -47.07 -17.39 -34.75
C GLN A 28 -46.15 -17.69 -33.56
N PRO A 29 -45.89 -18.96 -33.23
CA PRO A 29 -44.88 -19.31 -32.24
C PRO A 29 -43.51 -18.94 -32.83
N ALA A 30 -42.86 -17.94 -32.23
CA ALA A 30 -41.47 -17.65 -32.49
C ALA A 30 -40.64 -18.84 -31.99
N THR A 31 -40.15 -19.67 -32.90
CA THR A 31 -39.11 -20.65 -32.62
C THR A 31 -37.88 -19.89 -32.14
N THR A 32 -37.53 -20.11 -30.87
CA THR A 32 -36.30 -19.61 -30.25
C THR A 32 -35.09 -20.08 -31.09
N PRO A 33 -34.22 -19.19 -31.58
CA PRO A 33 -32.92 -19.61 -32.09
C PRO A 33 -32.18 -20.36 -30.96
N PRO A 34 -31.47 -21.46 -31.25
CA PRO A 34 -30.74 -22.19 -30.23
C PRO A 34 -29.75 -21.23 -29.55
N ALA A 35 -29.76 -21.24 -28.22
CA ALA A 35 -28.83 -20.48 -27.41
C ALA A 35 -27.40 -20.76 -27.91
N ALA A 36 -26.69 -19.71 -28.32
CA ALA A 36 -25.26 -19.81 -28.56
C ALA A 36 -24.62 -20.37 -27.27
N PRO A 37 -23.74 -21.39 -27.38
CA PRO A 37 -23.04 -21.89 -26.20
C PRO A 37 -22.34 -20.73 -25.50
N PRO A 38 -22.22 -20.76 -24.16
CA PRO A 38 -21.57 -19.69 -23.42
C PRO A 38 -20.20 -19.50 -24.04
N VAL A 39 -19.96 -18.30 -24.58
CA VAL A 39 -18.65 -17.91 -25.08
C VAL A 39 -17.78 -17.90 -23.83
N THR A 40 -17.04 -18.99 -23.60
CA THR A 40 -15.93 -19.00 -22.67
C THR A 40 -15.10 -17.78 -23.01
N ALA A 41 -15.05 -16.82 -22.09
CA ALA A 41 -14.16 -15.69 -22.20
C ALA A 41 -12.77 -16.27 -22.47
N VAL A 42 -12.27 -16.07 -23.69
CA VAL A 42 -10.87 -16.35 -24.02
C VAL A 42 -10.09 -15.55 -22.99
N PRO A 43 -9.27 -16.17 -22.12
CA PRO A 43 -8.49 -15.38 -21.19
C PRO A 43 -7.61 -14.47 -22.04
N THR A 44 -7.77 -13.16 -21.87
CA THR A 44 -6.78 -12.17 -22.29
C THR A 44 -5.42 -12.73 -21.90
N PRO A 45 -4.43 -12.85 -22.80
CA PRO A 45 -3.13 -13.37 -22.43
C PRO A 45 -2.65 -12.60 -21.20
N ALA A 46 -2.52 -13.31 -20.07
CA ALA A 46 -2.01 -12.72 -18.86
C ALA A 46 -0.64 -12.15 -19.22
N GLU A 47 -0.46 -10.85 -19.01
CA GLU A 47 0.80 -10.17 -19.29
C GLU A 47 1.93 -10.94 -18.60
N ASP A 48 3.05 -11.16 -19.31
CA ASP A 48 4.19 -11.92 -18.80
C ASP A 48 4.57 -11.43 -17.39
N PRO A 49 4.45 -12.27 -16.34
CA PRO A 49 4.73 -11.88 -14.96
C PRO A 49 6.10 -11.22 -14.77
N ALA A 50 7.12 -11.72 -15.48
CA ALA A 50 8.48 -11.17 -15.38
C ALA A 50 8.55 -9.74 -15.93
N LYS A 51 7.86 -9.47 -17.05
CA LYS A 51 7.77 -8.14 -17.65
C LYS A 51 7.03 -7.16 -16.74
N VAL A 52 5.91 -7.58 -16.14
CA VAL A 52 5.13 -6.76 -15.20
C VAL A 52 5.96 -6.39 -13.98
N ILE A 53 6.65 -7.37 -13.37
CA ILE A 53 7.52 -7.13 -12.21
C ILE A 53 8.66 -6.19 -12.58
N LYS A 54 9.35 -6.43 -13.70
CA LYS A 54 10.44 -5.58 -14.19
C LYS A 54 9.99 -4.13 -14.37
N GLY A 55 8.85 -3.91 -15.04
CA GLY A 55 8.31 -2.56 -15.26
C GLY A 55 7.97 -1.83 -13.96
N ALA A 56 7.42 -2.54 -12.97
CA ALA A 56 7.13 -1.96 -11.66
C ALA A 56 8.41 -1.57 -10.89
N VAL A 57 9.43 -2.44 -10.93
CA VAL A 57 10.74 -2.18 -10.33
C VAL A 57 11.43 -0.99 -11.00
N GLU A 58 11.44 -0.93 -12.34
CA GLU A 58 11.99 0.20 -13.08
C GLU A 58 11.25 1.51 -12.75
N THR A 59 9.92 1.46 -12.66
CA THR A 59 9.11 2.61 -12.26
C THR A 59 9.49 3.11 -10.87
N TYR A 60 9.63 2.19 -9.90
CA TYR A 60 10.05 2.53 -8.54
C TYR A 60 11.43 3.21 -8.52
N PHE A 61 12.44 2.62 -9.16
CA PHE A 61 13.80 3.17 -9.15
C PHE A 61 13.91 4.48 -9.96
N ASN A 62 13.16 4.64 -11.05
CA ASN A 62 13.13 5.89 -11.82
C ASN A 62 12.42 7.02 -11.07
N ALA A 63 11.45 6.69 -10.21
CA ALA A 63 10.79 7.68 -9.34
C ALA A 63 11.66 8.06 -8.13
N MET A 64 12.63 7.21 -7.75
CA MET A 64 13.57 7.50 -6.68
C MET A 64 14.54 8.60 -7.12
N GLY A 65 14.44 9.77 -6.50
CA GLY A 65 15.37 10.87 -6.75
C GLY A 65 16.65 10.76 -5.93
N SER A 66 17.67 11.52 -6.32
CA SER A 66 19.00 11.46 -5.67
C SER A 66 19.10 12.16 -4.31
N THR A 67 18.00 12.66 -3.75
CA THR A 67 17.97 13.37 -2.45
C THR A 67 17.06 12.64 -1.45
N VAL A 68 17.28 12.86 -0.15
CA VAL A 68 16.47 12.22 0.91
C VAL A 68 14.97 12.49 0.75
N LYS A 69 14.59 13.68 0.26
CA LYS A 69 13.18 14.03 0.00
C LYS A 69 12.52 13.15 -1.07
N ASN A 70 13.33 12.51 -1.91
CA ASN A 70 12.88 11.66 -3.02
C ASN A 70 13.38 10.21 -2.87
N SER A 71 13.84 9.79 -1.69
CA SER A 71 14.43 8.45 -1.47
C SER A 71 13.50 7.47 -0.74
N TYR A 72 12.18 7.72 -0.77
CA TYR A 72 11.18 6.97 -0.02
C TYR A 72 11.47 6.89 1.49
N LYS A 73 12.14 7.91 2.03
CA LYS A 73 12.46 8.03 3.45
C LYS A 73 11.80 9.26 4.07
N ILE A 74 11.45 9.15 5.34
CA ILE A 74 11.02 10.27 6.17
C ILE A 74 11.98 10.44 7.35
N ALA A 75 12.42 11.67 7.60
CA ALA A 75 13.23 11.99 8.77
C ALA A 75 12.39 11.84 10.05
N GLU A 76 13.04 11.48 11.15
CA GLU A 76 12.40 11.25 12.44
C GLU A 76 11.61 12.48 12.89
N LYS A 77 12.21 13.67 12.74
CA LYS A 77 11.58 14.96 13.07
C LYS A 77 10.36 15.25 12.20
N ASP A 78 10.47 15.03 10.89
CA ASP A 78 9.39 15.31 9.95
C ASP A 78 8.20 14.38 10.22
N LEU A 79 8.45 13.09 10.49
CA LEU A 79 7.41 12.16 10.89
C LEU A 79 6.74 12.60 12.19
N LYS A 80 7.53 13.00 13.20
CA LYS A 80 6.99 13.46 14.48
C LYS A 80 6.07 14.68 14.30
N ASP A 81 6.51 15.67 13.53
CA ASP A 81 5.73 16.87 13.23
C ASP A 81 4.45 16.54 12.45
N GLU A 82 4.51 15.60 11.51
CA GLU A 82 3.36 15.17 10.73
C GLU A 82 2.35 14.34 11.54
N LEU A 83 2.81 13.47 12.44
CA LEU A 83 1.92 12.73 13.34
C LEU A 83 1.22 13.64 14.35
N ASP A 84 1.86 14.75 14.77
CA ASP A 84 1.24 15.72 15.66
C ASP A 84 0.19 16.58 14.94
N LYS A 85 0.43 16.94 13.68
CA LYS A 85 -0.44 17.86 12.91
C LYS A 85 -1.52 17.14 12.10
N ASN A 86 -1.17 15.99 11.52
CA ASN A 86 -1.97 15.27 10.53
C ASN A 86 -2.00 13.75 10.82
N PRO A 87 -2.32 13.30 12.05
CA PRO A 87 -2.24 11.87 12.40
C PRO A 87 -3.06 10.97 11.45
N ASP A 88 -4.18 11.47 10.92
CA ASP A 88 -5.04 10.70 10.04
C ASP A 88 -4.47 10.48 8.63
N LYS A 89 -3.41 11.19 8.22
CA LYS A 89 -2.77 10.99 6.91
C LYS A 89 -1.73 9.87 6.89
N TYR A 90 -1.40 9.33 8.06
CA TYR A 90 -0.34 8.36 8.23
C TYR A 90 -0.83 7.11 8.96
N VAL A 91 -0.14 6.01 8.72
CA VAL A 91 -0.27 4.78 9.51
C VAL A 91 1.13 4.23 9.68
N VAL A 92 1.48 3.79 10.88
CA VAL A 92 2.82 3.29 11.19
C VAL A 92 2.78 1.77 11.28
N LEU A 93 3.65 1.11 10.51
CA LEU A 93 3.89 -0.32 10.56
C LEU A 93 5.22 -0.57 11.25
N ASP A 94 5.20 -1.15 12.44
CA ASP A 94 6.41 -1.56 13.14
C ASP A 94 6.75 -3.00 12.76
N VAL A 95 7.84 -3.19 12.02
CA VAL A 95 8.30 -4.51 11.55
C VAL A 95 9.32 -5.15 12.48
N ARG A 96 9.53 -4.60 13.68
CA ARG A 96 10.32 -5.25 14.72
C ARG A 96 9.60 -6.48 15.25
N LYS A 97 10.32 -7.26 16.05
CA LYS A 97 9.73 -8.37 16.79
C LYS A 97 8.75 -7.83 17.85
N ALA A 98 7.78 -8.66 18.23
CA ALA A 98 6.73 -8.29 19.16
C ALA A 98 7.25 -7.87 20.55
N ASP A 99 8.35 -8.44 21.02
CA ASP A 99 9.00 -8.08 22.28
C ASP A 99 9.56 -6.65 22.26
N ALA A 100 10.27 -6.27 21.20
CA ALA A 100 10.79 -4.93 21.02
C ALA A 100 9.66 -3.89 20.82
N TYR A 101 8.58 -4.27 20.15
CA TYR A 101 7.38 -3.45 20.03
C TYR A 101 6.71 -3.24 21.40
N ALA A 102 6.54 -4.29 22.19
CA ALA A 102 5.90 -4.24 23.51
C ALA A 102 6.69 -3.40 24.53
N GLN A 103 8.02 -3.34 24.41
CA GLN A 103 8.86 -2.47 25.23
C GLN A 103 8.65 -0.98 24.94
N GLY A 104 8.14 -0.63 23.76
CA GLY A 104 7.85 0.74 23.37
C GLY A 104 7.83 0.92 21.86
N HIS A 105 6.79 1.58 21.36
CA HIS A 105 6.58 1.86 19.94
C HIS A 105 5.91 3.22 19.72
N ILE A 106 5.87 3.67 18.46
CA ILE A 106 5.20 4.92 18.08
C ILE A 106 3.69 4.75 18.29
N LYS A 107 3.02 5.76 18.89
CA LYS A 107 1.59 5.70 19.17
C LYS A 107 0.78 5.37 17.91
N GLY A 108 -0.11 4.37 18.01
CA GLY A 108 -0.94 3.90 16.90
C GLY A 108 -0.22 3.02 15.88
N ALA A 109 1.06 2.67 16.10
CA ALA A 109 1.78 1.75 15.24
C ALA A 109 1.23 0.32 15.37
N ILE A 110 1.06 -0.36 14.25
CA ILE A 110 0.63 -1.76 14.16
C ILE A 110 1.87 -2.63 14.01
N ASN A 111 2.01 -3.67 14.84
CA ASN A 111 3.15 -4.58 14.73
C ASN A 111 2.88 -5.67 13.68
N VAL A 112 3.72 -5.74 12.65
CA VAL A 112 3.76 -6.84 11.68
C VAL A 112 5.22 -7.23 11.50
N PRO A 113 5.73 -8.22 12.26
CA PRO A 113 7.14 -8.57 12.25
C PRO A 113 7.69 -8.85 10.85
N TYR A 114 8.92 -8.40 10.61
CA TYR A 114 9.61 -8.61 9.34
C TYR A 114 9.67 -10.09 8.94
N GLY A 115 9.33 -10.39 7.68
CA GLY A 115 9.31 -11.74 7.13
C GLY A 115 7.90 -12.25 6.82
N PRO A 116 7.59 -13.53 7.06
CA PRO A 116 6.33 -14.15 6.64
C PRO A 116 5.05 -13.42 7.07
N GLU A 117 5.07 -12.72 8.20
CA GLU A 117 3.89 -11.95 8.66
C GLU A 117 3.55 -10.80 7.72
N ILE A 118 4.53 -10.19 7.05
CA ILE A 118 4.28 -9.18 6.01
C ILE A 118 3.55 -9.82 4.82
N ALA A 119 4.01 -10.99 4.38
CA ALA A 119 3.38 -11.71 3.26
C ALA A 119 1.93 -12.10 3.56
N LYS A 120 1.66 -12.61 4.77
CA LYS A 120 0.32 -12.98 5.25
C LYS A 120 -0.63 -11.79 5.33
N ASN A 121 -0.11 -10.62 5.68
CA ASN A 121 -0.90 -9.41 5.91
C ASN A 121 -0.88 -8.42 4.75
N LEU A 122 -0.34 -8.77 3.57
CA LEU A 122 -0.15 -7.83 2.45
C LEU A 122 -1.43 -7.09 2.07
N ASP A 123 -2.56 -7.80 1.98
CA ASP A 123 -3.86 -7.19 1.65
C ASP A 123 -4.38 -6.27 2.77
N SER A 124 -4.22 -6.67 4.03
CA SER A 124 -4.57 -5.83 5.19
C SER A 124 -3.72 -4.56 5.23
N ILE A 125 -2.41 -4.69 4.99
CA ILE A 125 -1.47 -3.56 4.90
C ILE A 125 -1.87 -2.61 3.78
N ARG A 126 -2.25 -3.13 2.61
CA ARG A 126 -2.77 -2.31 1.51
C ARG A 126 -4.05 -1.58 1.91
N ALA A 127 -4.97 -2.28 2.56
CA ALA A 127 -6.26 -1.73 2.91
C ALA A 127 -6.17 -0.59 3.93
N ILE A 128 -5.34 -0.73 4.97
CA ILE A 128 -5.11 0.35 5.95
C ILE A 128 -4.39 1.56 5.36
N ALA A 129 -3.67 1.37 4.24
CA ALA A 129 -2.89 2.40 3.58
C ALA A 129 -3.62 3.10 2.41
N LYS A 130 -4.86 2.70 2.07
CA LYS A 130 -5.57 3.13 0.84
C LYS A 130 -5.48 4.64 0.53
N ASP A 131 -5.64 5.48 1.56
CA ASP A 131 -5.66 6.95 1.44
C ASP A 131 -4.63 7.61 2.38
N LYS A 132 -3.69 6.81 2.88
CA LYS A 132 -2.69 7.23 3.87
C LYS A 132 -1.29 6.95 3.33
N THR A 133 -0.29 7.58 3.95
CA THR A 133 1.10 7.18 3.73
C THR A 133 1.47 6.17 4.81
N LEU A 134 1.84 4.96 4.41
CA LEU A 134 2.31 3.93 5.33
C LEU A 134 3.77 4.19 5.68
N ILE A 135 4.05 4.31 6.97
CA ILE A 135 5.40 4.53 7.48
C ILE A 135 5.93 3.21 8.03
N VAL A 136 7.03 2.72 7.48
CA VAL A 136 7.65 1.48 7.96
C VAL A 136 8.75 1.81 8.96
N ALA A 137 8.59 1.33 10.20
CA ALA A 137 9.58 1.44 11.26
C ALA A 137 10.20 0.08 11.54
N CYS A 138 11.52 0.04 11.73
CA CYS A 138 12.24 -1.14 12.20
C CYS A 138 13.25 -0.73 13.29
N TYR A 139 14.26 -1.56 13.58
CA TYR A 139 15.29 -1.21 14.56
C TYR A 139 16.17 -0.05 14.11
N THR A 140 16.76 -0.12 12.91
CA THR A 140 17.84 0.78 12.46
C THR A 140 17.60 1.41 11.08
N GLY A 141 16.42 1.20 10.50
CA GLY A 141 16.04 1.69 9.17
C GLY A 141 16.32 0.71 8.01
N GLN A 142 17.09 -0.36 8.23
CA GLN A 142 17.51 -1.28 7.14
C GLN A 142 16.38 -2.15 6.59
N THR A 143 15.76 -2.97 7.44
CA THR A 143 14.62 -3.81 7.01
C THR A 143 13.37 -2.99 6.73
N ALA A 144 13.27 -1.79 7.30
CA ALA A 144 12.26 -0.82 6.90
C ALA A 144 12.43 -0.40 5.44
N GLY A 145 13.65 -0.10 4.97
CA GLY A 145 13.90 0.22 3.56
C GLY A 145 13.63 -0.95 2.59
N GLN A 146 13.97 -2.17 3.00
CA GLN A 146 13.62 -3.37 2.22
C GLN A 146 12.11 -3.55 2.12
N THR A 147 11.40 -3.38 3.23
CA THR A 147 9.94 -3.48 3.25
C THR A 147 9.28 -2.36 2.46
N ASP A 148 9.74 -1.11 2.62
CA ASP A 148 9.18 0.04 1.89
C ASP A 148 9.31 -0.15 0.37
N SER A 149 10.47 -0.60 -0.10
CA SER A 149 10.72 -0.77 -1.53
C SER A 149 9.79 -1.81 -2.15
N LEU A 150 9.64 -2.97 -1.50
CA LEU A 150 8.74 -4.03 -1.95
C LEU A 150 7.27 -3.62 -1.92
N LEU A 151 6.83 -2.92 -0.86
CA LEU A 151 5.45 -2.45 -0.76
C LEU A 151 5.16 -1.33 -1.78
N ASN A 152 6.11 -0.43 -2.04
CA ASN A 152 5.99 0.57 -3.11
C ASN A 152 5.90 -0.09 -4.49
N VAL A 153 6.71 -1.13 -4.77
CA VAL A 153 6.60 -1.93 -6.00
C VAL A 153 5.22 -2.60 -6.10
N ALA A 154 4.64 -3.07 -4.99
CA ALA A 154 3.25 -3.56 -4.90
C ALA A 154 2.18 -2.45 -5.00
N GLY A 155 2.58 -1.19 -5.23
CA GLY A 155 1.69 -0.05 -5.42
C GLY A 155 1.09 0.51 -4.13
N ILE A 156 1.64 0.15 -2.97
CA ILE A 156 1.27 0.70 -1.66
C ILE A 156 2.18 1.90 -1.38
N LYS A 157 1.60 3.07 -1.10
CA LYS A 157 2.38 4.29 -0.84
C LYS A 157 3.07 4.19 0.51
N THR A 158 4.39 3.98 0.51
CA THR A 158 5.16 3.83 1.75
C THR A 158 6.38 4.75 1.83
N LEU A 159 6.79 5.07 3.06
CA LEU A 159 8.09 5.68 3.39
C LEU A 159 8.74 4.88 4.52
N SER A 160 10.05 4.64 4.44
CA SER A 160 10.80 4.10 5.57
C SER A 160 11.19 5.20 6.57
N LEU A 161 11.02 4.93 7.87
CA LEU A 161 11.49 5.82 8.92
C LEU A 161 13.02 5.81 8.95
N ASN A 162 13.62 6.98 8.75
CA ASN A 162 15.06 7.15 8.83
C ASN A 162 15.59 6.69 10.19
N SER A 163 16.67 5.90 10.16
CA SER A 163 17.26 5.23 11.33
C SER A 163 16.32 4.32 12.16
N GLY A 164 15.07 4.11 11.73
CA GLY A 164 14.06 3.34 12.46
C GLY A 164 13.77 3.87 13.87
N MET A 165 13.49 2.96 14.79
CA MET A 165 13.30 3.26 16.21
C MET A 165 14.61 3.69 16.88
N GLY A 166 15.77 3.21 16.42
CA GLY A 166 17.10 3.66 16.83
C GLY A 166 17.35 3.62 18.35
N GLY A 167 18.19 4.54 18.83
CA GLY A 167 18.59 4.62 20.25
C GLY A 167 19.53 3.50 20.70
N SER A 168 20.34 2.94 19.78
CA SER A 168 21.33 1.90 20.12
C SER A 168 22.40 2.44 21.06
N SER A 169 22.90 1.63 22.00
CA SER A 169 24.06 1.95 22.84
C SER A 169 25.39 1.91 22.09
N THR A 170 25.38 1.63 20.78
CA THR A 170 26.57 1.69 19.93
C THR A 170 27.04 3.13 19.77
N ALA A 171 28.32 3.37 20.01
CA ALA A 171 28.98 4.66 19.82
C ALA A 171 28.64 5.29 18.46
N GLY A 172 28.05 6.49 18.47
CA GLY A 172 27.64 7.25 17.28
C GLY A 172 26.23 6.96 16.76
N PHE A 173 25.47 6.09 17.43
CA PHE A 173 24.09 5.72 17.10
C PHE A 173 23.09 6.02 18.22
N GLU A 174 23.54 6.50 19.37
CA GLU A 174 22.72 6.77 20.56
C GLU A 174 21.68 7.84 20.31
N THR A 175 22.00 8.79 19.45
CA THR A 175 21.12 9.92 19.10
C THR A 175 20.32 9.67 17.83
N ARG A 176 20.49 8.52 17.15
CA ARG A 176 19.79 8.24 15.89
C ARG A 176 18.44 7.56 16.11
N GLY A 177 17.50 7.75 15.21
CA GLY A 177 16.17 7.12 15.24
C GLY A 177 15.26 7.70 16.31
N TRP A 178 14.01 7.25 16.30
CA TRP A 178 12.93 7.78 17.13
C TRP A 178 13.28 7.86 18.63
N LEU A 179 13.84 6.79 19.19
CA LEU A 179 14.27 6.69 20.59
C LEU A 179 15.49 7.55 20.88
N GLY A 180 16.47 7.61 19.95
CA GLY A 180 17.66 8.45 20.11
C GLY A 180 17.34 9.94 20.09
N GLN A 181 16.31 10.33 19.34
CA GLN A 181 15.72 11.68 19.34
C GLN A 181 14.82 11.94 20.56
N LYS A 182 14.64 10.94 21.45
CA LYS A 182 13.80 11.01 22.65
C LYS A 182 12.34 11.34 22.35
N TYR A 183 11.83 10.89 21.20
CA TYR A 183 10.42 11.06 20.86
C TYR A 183 9.52 10.09 21.64
N PRO A 184 8.24 10.47 21.90
CA PRO A 184 7.35 9.70 22.75
C PRO A 184 7.10 8.29 22.22
N THR A 185 7.00 7.34 23.13
CA THR A 185 6.55 5.97 22.85
C THR A 185 5.40 5.58 23.76
N VAL A 186 4.65 4.56 23.34
CA VAL A 186 3.62 3.89 24.13
C VAL A 186 3.89 2.38 24.14
N THR A 187 3.24 1.67 25.05
CA THR A 187 3.33 0.20 25.17
C THR A 187 2.01 -0.49 24.85
N GLU A 188 0.92 0.25 24.70
CA GLU A 188 -0.40 -0.27 24.36
C GLU A 188 -0.44 -0.72 22.89
N ALA A 189 -0.65 -2.02 22.68
CA ALA A 189 -0.68 -2.59 21.34
C ALA A 189 -1.86 -2.09 20.52
N THR A 190 -1.60 -1.73 19.27
CA THR A 190 -2.65 -1.39 18.29
C THR A 190 -2.94 -2.63 17.43
N ALA A 191 -4.18 -3.12 17.48
CA ALA A 191 -4.61 -4.22 16.63
C ALA A 191 -4.71 -3.77 15.16
N MET A 192 -4.42 -4.70 14.24
CA MET A 192 -4.70 -4.49 12.82
C MET A 192 -6.21 -4.26 12.64
N PRO A 193 -6.65 -3.10 12.14
CA PRO A 193 -8.07 -2.81 12.01
C PRO A 193 -8.66 -3.65 10.87
N THR A 194 -9.90 -4.11 11.05
CA THR A 194 -10.68 -4.72 9.98
C THR A 194 -11.24 -3.63 9.10
N VAL A 195 -10.71 -3.50 7.88
CA VAL A 195 -11.16 -2.52 6.88
C VAL A 195 -11.51 -3.23 5.57
N PRO A 196 -12.36 -2.64 4.71
CA PRO A 196 -12.70 -3.25 3.43
C PRO A 196 -11.46 -3.53 2.57
N ALA A 197 -11.41 -4.72 2.00
CA ALA A 197 -10.29 -5.14 1.15
C ALA A 197 -10.12 -4.21 -0.05
N ILE A 198 -8.86 -3.97 -0.42
CA ILE A 198 -8.50 -3.16 -1.58
C ILE A 198 -7.86 -4.08 -2.62
N ALA A 199 -8.42 -4.04 -3.83
CA ALA A 199 -7.96 -4.85 -4.94
C ALA A 199 -6.47 -4.57 -5.23
N SER A 200 -5.73 -5.65 -5.46
CA SER A 200 -4.36 -5.56 -5.97
C SER A 200 -4.34 -4.98 -7.37
N LYS A 201 -3.29 -4.21 -7.68
CA LYS A 201 -3.01 -3.75 -9.04
C LYS A 201 -2.35 -4.84 -9.89
N SER A 202 -1.72 -5.84 -9.28
CA SER A 202 -1.06 -6.94 -9.98
C SER A 202 -0.83 -8.15 -9.07
N LYS A 203 -1.50 -9.26 -9.39
CA LYS A 203 -1.31 -10.54 -8.70
C LYS A 203 0.13 -11.05 -8.82
N ALA A 204 0.76 -10.87 -9.97
CA ALA A 204 2.14 -11.28 -10.21
C ALA A 204 3.14 -10.55 -9.28
N ILE A 205 2.93 -9.25 -9.06
CA ILE A 205 3.76 -8.47 -8.14
C ILE A 205 3.53 -8.93 -6.70
N ASP A 206 2.26 -9.11 -6.29
CA ASP A 206 1.93 -9.57 -4.95
C ASP A 206 2.55 -10.93 -4.65
N GLU A 207 2.43 -11.89 -5.57
CA GLU A 207 3.03 -13.22 -5.43
C GLU A 207 4.55 -13.13 -5.32
N ALA A 208 5.21 -12.25 -6.08
CA ALA A 208 6.65 -12.04 -5.97
C ALA A 208 7.06 -11.43 -4.62
N VAL A 209 6.32 -10.43 -4.13
CA VAL A 209 6.56 -9.81 -2.81
C VAL A 209 6.32 -10.81 -1.68
N GLN A 210 5.23 -11.56 -1.74
CA GLN A 210 4.93 -12.61 -0.77
C GLN A 210 6.01 -13.69 -0.77
N LYS A 211 6.42 -14.16 -1.96
CA LYS A 211 7.50 -15.13 -2.12
C LYS A 211 8.79 -14.64 -1.48
N TYR A 212 9.18 -13.39 -1.73
CA TYR A 212 10.36 -12.80 -1.09
C TYR A 212 10.31 -12.94 0.43
N PHE A 213 9.21 -12.55 1.06
CA PHE A 213 9.07 -12.57 2.52
C PHE A 213 8.92 -13.98 3.11
N TYR A 214 8.33 -14.93 2.37
CA TYR A 214 8.22 -16.34 2.80
C TYR A 214 9.54 -17.10 2.67
N GLU A 215 10.31 -16.83 1.62
CA GLU A 215 11.50 -17.59 1.25
C GLU A 215 12.82 -16.90 1.65
N MET A 216 12.76 -15.86 2.49
CA MET A 216 13.97 -15.18 2.95
C MET A 216 14.94 -16.18 3.58
N PRO A 217 16.22 -16.21 3.15
CA PRO A 217 17.23 -17.01 3.81
C PRO A 217 17.30 -16.69 5.29
N LYS A 218 17.58 -17.71 6.11
CA LYS A 218 17.88 -17.48 7.52
C LYS A 218 19.03 -16.48 7.62
N ASP A 219 18.87 -15.47 8.47
CA ASP A 219 19.84 -14.39 8.66
C ASP A 219 20.08 -13.45 7.44
N SER A 220 19.18 -13.43 6.44
CA SER A 220 19.27 -12.51 5.27
C SER A 220 19.35 -11.01 5.60
N TYR A 221 18.97 -10.64 6.82
CA TYR A 221 19.03 -9.28 7.34
C TYR A 221 20.34 -8.97 8.09
N LYS A 222 21.29 -9.91 8.15
CA LYS A 222 22.59 -9.76 8.81
C LYS A 222 23.71 -9.72 7.77
N ILE A 223 24.65 -8.82 7.99
CA ILE A 223 25.94 -8.85 7.31
C ILE A 223 26.88 -9.70 8.18
N ASP A 224 27.40 -10.79 7.62
CA ASP A 224 28.44 -11.58 8.26
C ASP A 224 29.78 -10.81 8.21
N LEU A 225 30.15 -10.22 9.35
CA LEU A 225 31.33 -9.36 9.45
C LEU A 225 32.64 -10.12 9.21
N PRO A 226 32.86 -11.33 9.75
CA PRO A 226 33.99 -12.16 9.37
C PRO A 226 34.11 -12.39 7.86
N VAL A 227 33.03 -12.83 7.20
CA VAL A 227 33.02 -13.09 5.75
C VAL A 227 33.33 -11.81 4.96
N MET A 228 32.75 -10.68 5.35
CA MET A 228 33.05 -9.39 4.72
C MET A 228 34.50 -8.95 4.90
N LYS A 229 35.08 -9.16 6.09
CA LYS A 229 36.48 -8.81 6.33
C LYS A 229 37.43 -9.64 5.48
N GLU A 230 37.13 -10.93 5.31
CA GLU A 230 37.89 -11.81 4.42
C GLU A 230 37.77 -11.39 2.96
N ALA A 231 36.57 -11.05 2.49
CA ALA A 231 36.34 -10.63 1.11
C ALA A 231 36.95 -9.27 0.75
N LEU A 232 37.23 -8.42 1.75
CA LEU A 232 37.82 -7.09 1.59
C LEU A 232 39.33 -7.06 1.85
N ALA A 233 39.93 -8.17 2.26
CA ALA A 233 41.37 -8.33 2.46
C ALA A 233 42.07 -8.70 1.14
#